data_AF-A0A914D1A1-F1
#
_entry.id   AF-A0A914D1A1-F1
#
_cell.length_a   1.000
_cell.length_b   1.000
_cell.length_c   1.000
_cell.angle_alpha   90.00
_cell.angle_beta   90.00
_cell.angle_gamma   90.00
#
_symmetry.space_group_name_H-M   'P 1'
#
loop_
_entity.id
_entity.type
_entity.pdbx_description
1 polymer ?
#
loop_
_entity_poly.entity_id
_entity_poly.type
_entity_poly.pdbx_seq_one_letter_code
_entity_poly.pdbx_strand_id
1 'polypeptide(L)' 'MFRLAPIFSRLSVRAFSSATASQQSVSKDALMKLRKRTGYSYVNCRKALLQFGDNNIAEAEKWLREVAEKEGWAKAA' A
#
# COMPACT_ATOMS: atom_id res chain seq x y z
N MET A 1 18.04 55.90 -9.03
CA MET A 1 16.93 55.20 -8.36
C MET A 1 16.71 53.87 -9.05
N PHE A 2 16.80 52.79 -8.27
CA PHE A 2 16.37 51.40 -8.43
C PHE A 2 16.75 50.54 -9.65
N ARG A 3 17.42 49.44 -9.30
CA ARG A 3 17.82 48.28 -10.09
C ARG A 3 16.65 47.66 -10.86
N LEU A 4 16.81 47.42 -12.17
CA LEU A 4 16.06 46.34 -12.82
C LEU A 4 16.75 45.02 -12.49
N ALA A 5 16.14 44.26 -11.58
CA ALA A 5 16.48 42.87 -11.35
C ALA A 5 15.99 42.00 -12.53
N PRO A 6 16.75 40.95 -12.92
CA PRO A 6 16.32 40.02 -13.95
C PRO A 6 15.09 39.26 -13.46
N ILE A 7 14.04 39.23 -14.28
CA ILE A 7 12.83 38.43 -14.03
C ILE A 7 13.28 36.98 -13.93
N PHE A 8 13.02 36.43 -12.76
CA PHE A 8 13.50 35.16 -12.26
C PHE A 8 13.28 34.03 -13.27
N SER A 9 14.41 33.45 -13.66
CA SER A 9 14.50 32.05 -14.02
C SER A 9 13.87 31.20 -12.91
N ARG A 10 12.94 30.33 -13.31
CA ARG A 10 12.78 28.93 -12.87
C ARG A 10 11.47 28.42 -13.46
N LEU A 11 11.50 27.99 -14.72
CA LEU A 11 10.57 26.94 -15.15
C LEU A 11 10.90 25.70 -14.30
N SER A 12 10.22 25.55 -13.17
CA SER A 12 10.24 24.30 -12.43
C SER A 12 9.29 23.35 -13.14
N VAL A 13 9.77 22.74 -14.22
CA VAL A 13 9.13 21.55 -14.78
C VAL A 13 9.36 20.45 -13.75
N ARG A 14 8.39 20.24 -12.86
CA ARG A 14 8.34 19.01 -12.05
C ARG A 14 8.13 17.86 -13.04
N ALA A 15 9.22 17.25 -13.47
CA ALA A 15 9.17 15.99 -14.21
C ALA A 15 8.52 14.95 -13.29
N PHE A 16 7.25 14.64 -13.56
CA PHE A 16 6.53 13.54 -12.90
C PHE A 16 7.08 12.24 -13.51
N SER A 17 8.21 11.78 -13.01
CA SER A 17 8.76 10.48 -13.39
C SER A 17 7.78 9.40 -12.94
N SER A 18 7.01 8.87 -13.88
CA SER A 18 6.12 7.72 -13.65
C SER A 18 6.99 6.48 -13.47
N ALA A 19 7.40 6.21 -12.24
CA ALA A 19 7.90 4.89 -11.86
C ALA A 19 6.72 3.91 -12.00
N THR A 20 6.78 3.02 -12.98
CA THR A 20 5.85 1.91 -13.15
C THR A 20 6.03 0.96 -11.96
N ALA A 21 5.30 1.21 -10.87
CA ALA A 21 5.26 0.30 -9.74
C ALA A 21 4.66 -1.03 -10.22
N SER A 22 5.48 -2.08 -10.26
CA SER A 22 5.08 -3.44 -10.59
C SER A 22 3.95 -3.87 -9.65
N GLN A 23 2.70 -3.74 -10.10
CA GLN A 23 1.53 -4.19 -9.35
C GLN A 23 1.54 -5.72 -9.35
N GLN A 24 2.20 -6.34 -8.37
CA GLN A 24 2.08 -7.77 -8.14
C GLN A 24 0.59 -8.13 -8.02
N SER A 25 0.10 -8.95 -8.93
CA SER A 25 -1.29 -9.37 -8.96
C SER A 25 -1.51 -10.46 -7.90
N VAL A 26 -2.52 -10.25 -7.08
CA VAL A 26 -3.09 -11.30 -6.22
C VAL A 26 -4.50 -11.57 -6.71
N SER A 27 -4.95 -12.82 -6.59
CA SER A 27 -6.29 -13.22 -6.99
C SER A 27 -7.34 -12.37 -6.28
N LYS A 28 -8.14 -11.62 -7.05
CA LYS A 28 -9.15 -10.68 -6.53
C LYS A 28 -10.13 -11.37 -5.59
N ASP A 29 -10.50 -12.61 -5.91
CA ASP A 29 -11.42 -13.41 -5.11
C ASP A 29 -10.82 -13.80 -3.76
N ALA A 30 -9.55 -14.22 -3.74
CA ALA A 30 -8.83 -14.52 -2.51
C ALA A 30 -8.73 -13.29 -1.61
N LEU A 31 -8.44 -12.13 -2.20
CA LEU A 31 -8.33 -10.85 -1.49
C LEU A 31 -9.66 -10.42 -0.88
N MET A 32 -10.74 -10.52 -1.65
CA MET A 32 -12.09 -10.24 -1.16
C MET A 32 -12.50 -11.21 -0.04
N LYS A 33 -12.18 -12.51 -0.17
CA LYS A 33 -12.43 -13.51 0.88
C LYS A 33 -11.66 -13.18 2.16
N LEU A 34 -10.35 -12.93 2.08
CA LEU A 34 -9.51 -12.64 3.25
C LEU A 34 -9.93 -11.36 3.95
N ARG A 35 -10.28 -10.31 3.20
CA ARG A 35 -10.78 -9.05 3.76
C ARG A 35 -12.11 -9.23 4.49
N LYS A 36 -13.05 -10.01 3.92
CA LYS A 36 -14.33 -10.32 4.58
C LYS A 36 -14.14 -11.13 5.86
N ARG A 37 -13.15 -12.02 5.90
CA ARG A 37 -12.86 -12.84 7.08
C ARG A 37 -12.20 -12.06 8.22
N THR A 38 -11.29 -11.15 7.88
CA THR A 38 -10.42 -10.50 8.87
C THR A 38 -10.81 -9.06 9.20
N GLY A 39 -11.47 -8.35 8.29
CA GLY A 39 -11.81 -6.93 8.46
C GLY A 39 -10.63 -5.96 8.31
N TYR A 40 -9.41 -6.44 8.06
CA TYR A 40 -8.24 -5.57 7.92
C TYR A 40 -8.24 -4.75 6.62
N SER A 41 -7.35 -3.75 6.56
CA SER A 41 -7.19 -2.91 5.38
C SER A 41 -6.85 -3.73 4.13
N TYR A 42 -7.25 -3.22 2.97
CA TYR A 42 -6.97 -3.85 1.67
C TYR A 42 -5.47 -4.10 1.47
N VAL A 43 -4.64 -3.13 1.86
CA VAL A 43 -3.17 -3.21 1.72
C VAL A 43 -2.60 -4.34 2.58
N ASN A 44 -3.09 -4.51 3.81
CA ASN A 44 -2.62 -5.57 4.71
C ASN A 44 -3.06 -6.96 4.21
N CYS A 45 -4.32 -7.08 3.76
CA CYS A 45 -4.81 -8.31 3.15
C CYS A 45 -4.02 -8.69 1.89
N ARG A 46 -3.64 -7.70 1.07
CA ARG A 46 -2.82 -7.93 -0.13
C ARG A 46 -1.42 -8.40 0.23
N LYS A 47 -0.77 -7.80 1.24
CA LYS A 47 0.55 -8.24 1.72
C LYS A 47 0.52 -9.70 2.19
N ALA A 48 -0.50 -10.09 2.93
CA ALA A 48 -0.65 -11.47 3.39
C ALA A 48 -0.79 -12.44 2.22
N LEU A 49 -1.60 -12.12 1.21
CA LEU A 49 -1.75 -12.97 0.02
C LEU A 49 -0.50 -13.00 -0.87
N LEU A 50 0.33 -11.96 -0.86
CA LEU A 50 1.63 -11.99 -1.54
C LEU A 50 2.62 -12.93 -0.86
N GLN A 51 2.47 -13.16 0.45
CA GLN A 51 3.33 -14.08 1.21
C GLN A 51 2.89 -15.54 1.09
N PHE A 52 1.60 -15.82 1.23
CA PHE A 52 1.08 -17.20 1.33
C PHE A 52 0.41 -17.71 0.05
N GLY A 53 0.03 -16.81 -0.85
CA GLY A 53 -0.77 -17.13 -2.03
C GLY A 53 -2.27 -17.25 -1.73
N ASP A 54 -3.04 -17.48 -2.79
CA ASP A 54 -4.49 -17.61 -2.78
C ASP A 54 -5.00 -18.97 -2.28
N ASN A 55 -4.17 -20.01 -2.33
CA ASN A 55 -4.51 -21.34 -1.82
C ASN A 55 -4.47 -21.41 -0.27
N ASN A 56 -3.69 -20.56 0.38
CA ASN A 56 -3.41 -20.64 1.82
C ASN A 56 -4.05 -19.48 2.61
N ILE A 57 -5.35 -19.26 2.42
CA ILE A 57 -6.11 -18.18 3.09
C ILE A 57 -6.03 -18.28 4.62
N ALA A 58 -6.03 -19.49 5.18
CA ALA A 58 -5.97 -19.71 6.62
C ALA A 58 -4.63 -19.27 7.22
N GLU A 59 -3.52 -19.53 6.53
CA GLU A 59 -2.19 -19.09 6.96
C GLU A 59 -2.05 -17.58 6.84
N ALA A 60 -2.54 -17.01 5.74
CA ALA A 60 -2.59 -15.56 5.53
C ALA A 60 -3.39 -14.85 6.64
N GLU A 61 -4.51 -15.44 7.07
CA GLU A 61 -5.32 -14.93 8.17
C GLU A 61 -4.60 -15.00 9.52
N LYS A 62 -3.95 -16.13 9.83
CA LYS A 62 -3.19 -16.30 11.07
C LYS A 62 -2.04 -15.29 11.15
N TRP A 63 -1.27 -15.17 10.07
CA TRP A 63 -0.18 -14.21 9.97
C TRP A 63 -0.66 -12.77 10.12
N LEU A 64 -1.78 -12.40 9.50
CA LEU A 64 -2.38 -11.07 9.66
C LEU A 64 -2.68 -10.74 11.12
N ARG A 65 -3.24 -11.68 11.88
CA ARG A 65 -3.52 -11.48 13.30
C ARG A 65 -2.25 -11.35 14.12
N GLU A 66 -1.26 -12.21 13.89
CA GLU A 66 0.03 -12.14 14.59
C GLU A 66 0.76 -10.82 14.33
N VAL A 67 0.75 -10.33 13.09
CA VAL A 67 1.36 -9.04 12.74
C VAL A 67 0.55 -7.90 13.35
N ALA A 68 -0.79 -7.97 13.32
CA ALA A 68 -1.65 -6.98 13.95
C ALA A 68 -1.42 -6.87 15.46
N GLU A 69 -1.22 -7.99 16.15
CA GLU A 69 -0.89 -8.04 17.58
C GLU A 69 0.50 -7.45 17.84
N LYS A 70 1.51 -7.82 17.04
CA LYS A 70 2.89 -7.32 17.18
C LYS A 70 3.02 -5.82 16.90
N GLU A 71 2.39 -5.34 15.85
CA GLU A 71 2.44 -3.93 15.44
C GLU A 71 1.39 -3.07 16.15
N GLY A 72 0.51 -3.68 16.94
CA GLY A 72 -0.54 -2.97 17.67
C GLY A 72 -1.58 -2.32 16.75
N TRP A 73 -1.91 -2.96 15.62
CA TRP A 73 -2.94 -2.49 14.68
C TRP A 73 -4.35 -2.45 15.30
N ALA A 74 -4.52 -2.94 16.53
CA ALA A 74 -5.73 -2.79 17.35
C ALA A 74 -6.04 -1.34 17.78
N LYS A 75 -5.47 -0.32 17.13
CA LYS A 75 -5.78 1.10 17.38
C LYS A 75 -6.44 1.75 16.16
N ALA A 76 -7.69 1.39 15.95
CA ALA A 76 -8.69 2.27 15.36
C ALA A 76 -10.05 1.82 15.90
N ALA A 77 -10.38 2.33 17.10
CA ALA A 77 -11.73 2.33 17.62
C ALA A 77 -12.57 3.39 16.88
#